data_AF-A0A957PHG1-F1
#
_entry.id   AF-A0A957PHG1-F1
#
_cell.length_a   1.000
_cell.length_b   1.000
_cell.length_c   1.000
_cell.angle_alpha   90.00
_cell.angle_beta   90.00
_cell.angle_gamma   90.00
#
_symmetry.space_group_name_H-M   'P 1'
#
loop_
_entity.id
_entity.type
_entity.pdbx_description
1 polymer ?
#
loop_
_entity_poly.entity_id
_entity_poly.type
_entity_poly.pdbx_seq_one_letter_code
_entity_poly.pdbx_strand_id
1 'polypeptide(L)'
;DRSQFFVRPFTESNLERLIMMTEPTYAPILENEGFRNIAYAIRMSTLVPLYVGRSKSRFDIRYGLGQELKRKAQYKDDFLDALADFMQSYNDESMRVYERTKGQARRRLITTGDIESIVALLDEYDSRTICHLLIAFGYARDPKEKPEEDPNLVAAEERELDAA
;
A
#
# COMPACT_ATOMS: atom_id res chain seq x y z
N ASP A 1 -34.48 -47.12 -25.07
CA ASP A 1 -33.03 -47.04 -24.85
C ASP A 1 -32.54 -45.62 -24.66
N ARG A 2 -32.19 -45.27 -23.42
CA ARG A 2 -31.29 -44.16 -23.10
C ARG A 2 -30.28 -44.71 -22.12
N SER A 3 -29.26 -45.37 -22.66
CA SER A 3 -28.06 -45.78 -21.93
C SER A 3 -27.53 -44.56 -21.16
N GLN A 4 -27.53 -44.67 -19.84
CA GLN A 4 -27.14 -43.62 -18.92
C GLN A 4 -25.70 -43.19 -19.20
N PHE A 5 -25.52 -41.96 -19.70
CA PHE A 5 -24.22 -41.28 -19.63
C PHE A 5 -23.97 -40.92 -18.17
N PHE A 6 -23.27 -41.79 -17.45
CA PHE A 6 -22.80 -41.47 -16.11
C PHE A 6 -21.61 -40.52 -16.26
N VAL A 7 -21.89 -39.22 -16.24
CA VAL A 7 -20.86 -38.18 -16.13
C VAL A 7 -20.36 -38.21 -14.68
N ARG A 8 -19.05 -38.42 -14.49
CA ARG A 8 -18.47 -38.37 -13.15
C ARG A 8 -18.77 -36.99 -12.55
N PRO A 9 -19.36 -36.93 -11.34
CA PRO A 9 -19.61 -35.66 -10.69
C PRO A 9 -18.28 -34.94 -10.47
N PHE A 10 -18.30 -33.63 -10.67
CA PHE A 10 -17.18 -32.76 -10.36
C PHE A 10 -16.87 -32.90 -8.87
N THR A 11 -15.71 -33.46 -8.53
CA THR A 11 -15.35 -33.76 -7.15
C THR A 11 -14.70 -32.55 -6.48
N GLU A 12 -14.87 -32.44 -5.17
CA GLU A 12 -14.29 -31.36 -4.35
C GLU A 12 -12.77 -31.26 -4.54
N SER A 13 -12.05 -32.36 -4.59
CA SER A 13 -10.60 -32.36 -4.84
C SER A 13 -10.21 -31.88 -6.24
N ASN A 14 -11.08 -32.05 -7.24
CA ASN A 14 -10.84 -31.53 -8.60
C ASN A 14 -11.23 -30.04 -8.69
N LEU A 15 -12.23 -29.60 -7.91
CA LEU A 15 -12.57 -28.18 -7.75
C LEU A 15 -11.47 -27.43 -6.99
N GLU A 16 -10.97 -28.00 -5.90
CA GLU A 16 -9.84 -27.48 -5.13
C GLU A 16 -8.59 -27.38 -5.99
N ARG A 17 -8.26 -28.43 -6.76
CA ARG A 17 -7.13 -28.41 -7.69
C ARG A 17 -7.33 -27.42 -8.84
N LEU A 18 -8.56 -27.22 -9.30
CA LEU A 18 -8.90 -26.18 -10.29
C LEU A 18 -8.73 -24.78 -9.68
N ILE A 19 -9.24 -24.54 -8.45
CA ILE A 19 -9.11 -23.28 -7.70
C ILE A 19 -7.65 -22.98 -7.40
N MET A 20 -6.87 -23.95 -6.93
CA MET A 20 -5.42 -23.86 -6.72
C MET A 20 -4.63 -23.68 -8.03
N MET A 21 -5.16 -24.14 -9.17
CA MET A 21 -4.61 -23.84 -10.50
C MET A 21 -5.04 -22.46 -11.04
N THR A 22 -6.10 -21.83 -10.49
CA THR A 22 -6.67 -20.58 -11.01
C THR A 22 -6.48 -19.34 -10.12
N GLU A 23 -6.21 -19.48 -8.82
CA GLU A 23 -5.98 -18.36 -7.90
C GLU A 23 -4.50 -18.30 -7.51
N PRO A 24 -3.76 -17.23 -7.85
CA PRO A 24 -2.46 -16.98 -7.27
C PRO A 24 -2.61 -16.88 -5.75
N THR A 25 -1.81 -17.63 -4.98
CA THR A 25 -1.74 -17.39 -3.54
C THR A 25 -1.21 -15.97 -3.34
N TYR A 26 -2.00 -15.07 -2.74
CA TYR A 26 -1.56 -13.68 -2.52
C TYR A 26 -0.63 -13.52 -1.31
N ALA A 27 -0.46 -14.58 -0.51
CA ALA A 27 0.42 -14.58 0.67
C ALA A 27 1.84 -14.04 0.38
N PRO A 28 2.51 -14.42 -0.73
CA PRO A 28 3.82 -13.87 -1.07
C PRO A 28 3.82 -12.35 -1.28
N ILE A 29 2.76 -11.77 -1.86
CA ILE A 29 2.61 -10.31 -1.98
C ILE A 29 2.46 -9.69 -0.58
N LEU A 30 1.60 -10.26 0.25
CA LEU A 30 1.29 -9.72 1.57
C LEU A 30 2.45 -9.84 2.56
N GLU A 31 3.34 -10.81 2.36
CA GLU A 31 4.54 -11.03 3.18
C GLU A 31 5.78 -10.29 2.65
N ASN A 32 5.74 -9.82 1.39
CA ASN A 32 6.82 -9.07 0.78
C ASN A 32 7.05 -7.71 1.47
N GLU A 33 8.29 -7.47 1.93
CA GLU A 33 8.65 -6.22 2.63
C GLU A 33 8.54 -5.00 1.73
N GLY A 34 8.95 -5.09 0.46
CA GLY A 34 8.87 -3.98 -0.49
C GLY A 34 7.43 -3.53 -0.74
N PHE A 35 6.52 -4.47 -0.91
CA PHE A 35 5.09 -4.22 -1.00
C PHE A 35 4.57 -3.49 0.25
N ARG A 36 4.91 -3.97 1.45
CA ARG A 36 4.50 -3.33 2.72
C ARG A 36 5.09 -1.93 2.88
N ASN A 37 6.32 -1.71 2.44
CA ASN A 37 7.00 -0.43 2.52
C ASN A 37 6.36 0.62 1.62
N ILE A 38 5.96 0.24 0.41
CA ILE A 38 5.25 1.12 -0.51
C ILE A 38 3.82 1.39 -0.02
N ALA A 39 3.11 0.37 0.47
CA ALA A 39 1.79 0.56 1.07
C ALA A 39 1.84 1.54 2.26
N TYR A 40 2.86 1.42 3.12
CA TYR A 40 3.12 2.37 4.20
C TYR A 40 3.34 3.79 3.67
N ALA A 41 4.17 3.97 2.64
CA ALA A 41 4.41 5.29 2.05
C ALA A 41 3.14 5.93 1.46
N ILE A 42 2.28 5.12 0.81
CA ILE A 42 0.96 5.56 0.32
C ILE A 42 0.12 6.07 1.49
N ARG A 43 0.05 5.33 2.61
CA ARG A 43 -0.68 5.74 3.82
C ARG A 43 -0.17 7.05 4.39
N MET A 44 1.16 7.18 4.50
CA MET A 44 1.83 8.39 4.98
C MET A 44 1.58 9.59 4.07
N SER A 45 1.29 9.38 2.80
CA SER A 45 1.04 10.46 1.83
C SER A 45 -0.43 10.82 1.66
N THR A 46 -1.36 10.04 2.24
CA THR A 46 -2.79 10.17 1.98
C THR A 46 -3.59 10.30 3.28
N LEU A 47 -3.65 9.24 4.08
CA LEU A 47 -4.48 9.18 5.27
C LEU A 47 -3.85 9.84 6.49
N VAL A 48 -2.57 9.57 6.78
CA VAL A 48 -1.95 10.08 8.01
C VAL A 48 -2.00 11.61 8.08
N PRO A 49 -1.61 12.36 7.03
CA PRO A 49 -1.68 13.82 7.07
C PRO A 49 -3.13 14.35 7.14
N LEU A 50 -4.11 13.56 6.66
CA LEU A 50 -5.53 13.89 6.78
C LEU A 50 -6.01 13.77 8.24
N TYR A 51 -5.62 12.70 8.94
CA TYR A 51 -5.94 12.51 10.35
C TYR A 51 -5.26 13.54 11.26
N VAL A 52 -3.97 13.82 11.03
CA VAL A 52 -3.24 14.87 11.77
C VAL A 52 -3.88 16.25 11.56
N GLY A 53 -4.49 16.46 10.39
CA GLY A 53 -5.12 17.70 10.00
C GLY A 53 -4.15 18.67 9.32
N ARG A 54 -4.66 19.44 8.34
CA ARG A 54 -3.85 20.27 7.44
C ARG A 54 -3.00 21.33 8.15
N SER A 55 -3.45 21.87 9.27
CA SER A 55 -2.72 22.92 10.02
C SER A 55 -1.59 22.36 10.88
N LYS A 56 -1.66 21.07 11.26
CA LYS A 56 -0.68 20.41 12.13
C LYS A 56 0.30 19.55 11.33
N SER A 57 -0.14 18.99 10.18
CA SER A 57 0.72 18.15 9.35
C SER A 57 1.91 18.93 8.79
N ARG A 58 3.10 18.33 8.90
CA ARG A 58 4.33 18.83 8.24
C ARG A 58 4.45 18.41 6.78
N PHE A 59 3.52 17.59 6.31
CA PHE A 59 3.56 16.93 5.01
C PHE A 59 2.27 17.14 4.23
N ASP A 60 2.39 17.14 2.91
CA ASP A 60 1.29 17.39 2.00
C ASP A 60 0.41 16.15 1.81
N ILE A 61 -0.88 16.38 1.60
CA ILE A 61 -1.85 15.32 1.28
C ILE A 61 -1.89 15.13 -0.23
N ARG A 62 -1.61 13.92 -0.70
CA ARG A 62 -1.66 13.54 -2.12
C ARG A 62 -3.05 13.07 -2.52
N TYR A 63 -3.94 14.02 -2.74
CA TYR A 63 -5.27 13.72 -3.27
C TYR A 63 -5.18 13.07 -4.65
N GLY A 64 -6.03 12.08 -4.90
CA GLY A 64 -6.10 11.42 -6.21
C GLY A 64 -5.04 10.36 -6.47
N LEU A 65 -4.02 10.19 -5.60
CA LEU A 65 -2.96 9.18 -5.79
C LEU A 65 -3.53 7.78 -6.07
N GLY A 66 -4.52 7.34 -5.29
CA GLY A 66 -5.13 6.02 -5.50
C GLY A 66 -5.88 5.90 -6.83
N GLN A 67 -6.50 6.99 -7.31
CA GLN A 67 -7.20 7.00 -8.60
C GLN A 67 -6.21 7.00 -9.77
N GLU A 68 -5.11 7.75 -9.63
CA GLU A 68 -4.03 7.79 -10.60
C GLU A 68 -3.37 6.42 -10.76
N LEU A 69 -2.99 5.78 -9.65
CA LEU A 69 -2.42 4.43 -9.66
C LEU A 69 -3.38 3.43 -10.31
N LYS A 70 -4.68 3.46 -9.99
CA LYS A 70 -5.69 2.59 -10.64
C LYS A 70 -5.78 2.81 -12.14
N ARG A 71 -5.79 4.07 -12.57
CA ARG A 71 -5.86 4.43 -14.00
C ARG A 71 -4.63 3.92 -14.76
N LYS A 72 -3.46 3.95 -14.12
CA LYS A 72 -2.18 3.52 -14.69
C LYS A 72 -1.94 2.02 -14.57
N ALA A 73 -2.61 1.34 -13.66
CA ALA A 73 -2.51 -0.11 -13.46
C ALA A 73 -3.04 -0.98 -14.61
N GLN A 74 -3.61 -0.39 -15.68
CA GLN A 74 -4.06 -1.17 -16.83
C GLN A 74 -2.88 -1.77 -17.63
N TYR A 75 -1.73 -1.10 -17.61
CA TYR A 75 -0.51 -1.57 -18.25
C TYR A 75 0.64 -1.56 -17.24
N LYS A 76 1.44 -2.63 -17.23
CA LYS A 76 2.53 -2.81 -16.25
C LYS A 76 3.54 -1.67 -16.27
N ASP A 77 3.95 -1.21 -17.46
CA ASP A 77 4.95 -0.14 -17.60
C ASP A 77 4.40 1.20 -17.11
N ASP A 78 3.16 1.53 -17.49
CA ASP A 78 2.46 2.73 -17.01
C ASP A 78 2.32 2.74 -15.48
N PHE A 79 2.07 1.58 -14.88
CA PHE A 79 1.98 1.43 -13.43
C PHE A 79 3.33 1.61 -12.74
N LEU A 80 4.39 1.04 -13.32
CA LEU A 80 5.75 1.16 -12.80
C LEU A 80 6.23 2.62 -12.87
N ASP A 81 5.96 3.30 -13.98
CA ASP A 81 6.25 4.74 -14.14
C ASP A 81 5.54 5.56 -13.07
N ALA A 82 4.24 5.32 -12.84
CA ALA A 82 3.48 6.02 -11.81
C ALA A 82 4.01 5.75 -10.38
N LEU A 83 4.49 4.53 -10.11
CA LEU A 83 5.13 4.20 -8.84
C LEU A 83 6.50 4.87 -8.69
N ALA A 84 7.27 4.98 -9.76
CA ALA A 84 8.57 5.66 -9.76
C ALA A 84 8.39 7.17 -9.50
N ASP A 85 7.43 7.81 -10.16
CA ASP A 85 7.08 9.22 -9.94
C ASP A 85 6.62 9.46 -8.49
N PHE A 86 5.77 8.58 -7.96
CA PHE A 86 5.34 8.63 -6.57
C PHE A 86 6.54 8.48 -5.62
N MET A 87 7.44 7.54 -5.88
CA MET A 87 8.60 7.29 -5.05
C MET A 87 9.54 8.48 -4.98
N GLN A 88 9.92 9.02 -6.14
CA GLN A 88 10.81 10.16 -6.22
C GLN A 88 10.23 11.32 -5.41
N SER A 89 8.98 11.67 -5.69
CA SER A 89 8.33 12.79 -5.04
C SER A 89 8.09 12.56 -3.54
N TYR A 90 7.84 11.33 -3.08
CA TYR A 90 7.71 10.98 -1.66
C TYR A 90 9.03 11.08 -0.92
N ASN A 91 10.11 10.54 -1.50
CA ASN A 91 11.43 10.58 -0.88
C ASN A 91 11.96 12.02 -0.82
N ASP A 92 11.78 12.79 -1.90
CA ASP A 92 12.18 14.20 -1.95
C ASP A 92 11.46 15.03 -0.88
N GLU A 93 10.14 14.87 -0.74
CA GLU A 93 9.35 15.53 0.31
C GLU A 93 9.84 15.13 1.70
N SER A 94 10.05 13.83 1.92
CA SER A 94 10.51 13.30 3.20
C SER A 94 11.87 13.88 3.61
N MET A 95 12.81 13.99 2.67
CA MET A 95 14.13 14.58 2.91
C MET A 95 14.05 16.09 3.14
N ARG A 96 13.25 16.82 2.35
CA ARG A 96 13.04 18.26 2.55
C ARG A 96 12.43 18.58 3.92
N VAL A 97 11.45 17.79 4.36
CA VAL A 97 10.82 17.95 5.67
C VAL A 97 11.79 17.58 6.79
N TYR A 98 12.55 16.50 6.62
CA TYR A 98 13.59 16.11 7.57
C TYR A 98 14.60 17.24 7.78
N GLU A 99 15.10 17.84 6.69
CA GLU A 99 16.03 18.97 6.76
C GLU A 99 15.40 20.19 7.44
N ARG A 100 14.20 20.62 7.00
CA ARG A 100 13.49 21.78 7.54
C ARG A 100 13.18 21.65 9.03
N THR A 101 12.88 20.45 9.49
CA THR A 101 12.53 20.15 10.89
C THR A 101 13.74 19.74 11.72
N LYS A 102 14.96 19.80 11.17
CA LYS A 102 16.21 19.37 11.83
C LYS A 102 16.09 17.95 12.40
N GLY A 103 15.40 17.07 11.66
CA GLY A 103 15.20 15.67 12.00
C GLY A 103 14.03 15.36 12.94
N GLN A 104 13.26 16.35 13.39
CA GLN A 104 12.11 16.11 14.27
C GLN A 104 10.96 15.37 13.57
N ALA A 105 10.74 15.61 12.28
CA ALA A 105 9.76 14.87 11.49
C ALA A 105 10.50 13.98 10.48
N ARG A 106 10.33 12.67 10.61
CA ARG A 106 10.98 11.68 9.75
C ARG A 106 9.98 10.64 9.27
N ARG A 107 10.10 10.28 7.99
CA ARG A 107 9.43 9.13 7.38
C ARG A 107 10.46 8.11 6.94
N ARG A 108 10.06 6.85 6.92
CA ARG A 108 10.86 5.81 6.25
C ARG A 108 10.86 6.09 4.75
N LEU A 109 12.04 6.16 4.16
CA LEU A 109 12.23 6.33 2.73
C LEU A 109 11.92 5.01 2.01
N ILE A 110 11.47 5.11 0.77
CA ILE A 110 11.39 3.94 -0.10
C ILE A 110 12.76 3.73 -0.73
N THR A 111 13.20 2.48 -0.76
CA THR A 111 14.53 2.04 -1.18
C THR A 111 14.50 1.39 -2.56
N THR A 112 15.66 1.19 -3.16
CA THR A 112 15.78 0.45 -4.44
C THR A 112 15.25 -0.97 -4.31
N GLY A 113 15.50 -1.64 -3.17
CA GLY A 113 15.00 -2.99 -2.90
C GLY A 113 13.47 -3.08 -2.85
N ASP A 114 12.79 -1.99 -2.48
CA ASP A 114 11.32 -1.95 -2.49
C ASP A 114 10.79 -1.94 -3.94
N ILE A 115 11.44 -1.22 -4.86
CA ILE A 115 11.10 -1.26 -6.30
C ILE A 115 11.41 -2.62 -6.90
N GLU A 116 12.60 -3.15 -6.66
CA GLU A 116 13.00 -4.47 -7.16
C GLU A 116 11.97 -5.54 -6.73
N SER A 117 11.49 -5.45 -5.49
CA SER A 117 10.42 -6.31 -4.98
C SER A 117 9.11 -6.16 -5.75
N ILE A 118 8.67 -4.94 -6.06
CA ILE A 118 7.46 -4.74 -6.86
C ILE A 118 7.64 -5.22 -8.30
N VAL A 119 8.80 -5.00 -8.91
CA VAL A 119 9.09 -5.49 -10.26
C VAL A 119 8.99 -7.01 -10.30
N ALA A 120 9.61 -7.70 -9.32
CA ALA A 120 9.50 -9.15 -9.19
C ALA A 120 8.05 -9.62 -9.00
N LEU A 121 7.27 -8.93 -8.18
CA LEU A 121 5.84 -9.24 -8.04
C LEU A 121 5.08 -8.99 -9.36
N LEU A 122 5.39 -7.94 -10.11
CA LEU A 122 4.76 -7.65 -11.39
C LEU A 122 5.16 -8.64 -12.50
N ASP A 123 6.23 -9.40 -12.33
CA ASP A 123 6.58 -10.52 -13.22
C ASP A 123 5.69 -11.74 -12.97
N GLU A 124 5.17 -11.89 -11.74
CA GLU A 124 4.37 -13.04 -11.30
C GLU A 124 2.85 -12.77 -11.29
N TYR A 125 2.43 -11.54 -11.01
CA TYR A 125 1.02 -11.16 -10.79
C TYR A 125 0.57 -10.00 -11.68
N ASP A 126 -0.74 -9.91 -11.94
CA ASP A 126 -1.31 -8.79 -12.70
C ASP A 126 -1.07 -7.45 -11.98
N SER A 127 -0.70 -6.43 -12.76
CA SER A 127 -0.44 -5.08 -12.27
C SER A 127 -1.64 -4.46 -11.56
N ARG A 128 -2.88 -4.76 -12.00
CA ARG A 128 -4.11 -4.32 -11.31
C ARG A 128 -4.27 -4.95 -9.94
N THR A 129 -3.90 -6.23 -9.79
CA THR A 129 -3.96 -6.93 -8.50
C THR A 129 -3.03 -6.29 -7.50
N ILE A 130 -1.76 -6.08 -7.87
CA ILE A 130 -0.77 -5.42 -7.01
C ILE A 130 -1.19 -3.99 -6.68
N CYS A 131 -1.67 -3.24 -7.67
CA CYS A 131 -2.18 -1.88 -7.47
C CYS A 131 -3.34 -1.83 -6.47
N HIS A 132 -4.35 -2.68 -6.65
CA HIS A 132 -5.51 -2.73 -5.77
C HIS A 132 -5.13 -3.12 -4.35
N LEU A 133 -4.20 -4.07 -4.17
CA LEU A 133 -3.69 -4.45 -2.87
C LEU A 133 -2.89 -3.31 -2.23
N LEU A 134 -2.01 -2.63 -2.97
CA LEU A 134 -1.27 -1.46 -2.45
C LEU A 134 -2.21 -0.35 -1.98
N ILE A 135 -3.28 -0.08 -2.74
CA ILE A 135 -4.29 0.90 -2.34
C ILE A 135 -5.07 0.41 -1.13
N ALA A 136 -5.50 -0.85 -1.09
CA ALA A 136 -6.21 -1.40 0.05
C ALA A 136 -5.38 -1.30 1.32
N PHE A 137 -4.10 -1.70 1.29
CA PHE A 137 -3.21 -1.62 2.45
C PHE A 137 -2.81 -0.17 2.79
N GLY A 138 -2.59 0.68 1.79
CA GLY A 138 -2.25 2.08 1.99
C GLY A 138 -3.39 2.94 2.52
N TYR A 139 -4.65 2.59 2.22
CA TYR A 139 -5.84 3.26 2.74
C TYR A 139 -6.50 2.51 3.92
N ALA A 140 -6.02 1.32 4.26
CA ALA A 140 -6.41 0.67 5.50
C ALA A 140 -5.73 1.37 6.68
N ARG A 141 -6.48 1.49 7.78
CA ARG A 141 -5.94 1.84 9.09
C ARG A 141 -5.17 0.64 9.64
N ASP A 142 -3.97 0.86 10.16
CA ASP A 142 -3.22 -0.20 10.83
C ASP A 142 -3.92 -0.54 12.17
N PRO A 143 -4.31 -1.81 12.43
CA PRO A 143 -4.92 -2.20 13.69
C PRO A 143 -4.00 -2.01 14.91
N LYS A 144 -2.68 -1.98 14.69
CA LYS A 144 -1.67 -1.82 15.76
C LYS A 144 -1.33 -0.37 16.06
N GLU A 145 -1.63 0.56 15.14
CA GLU A 145 -1.53 1.99 15.41
C GLU A 145 -2.75 2.41 16.24
N LYS A 146 -2.61 2.30 17.57
CA LYS A 146 -3.42 3.14 18.46
C LYS A 146 -3.12 4.60 18.10
N PRO A 147 -4.14 5.47 18.02
CA PRO A 147 -3.95 6.88 17.67
C PRO A 147 -3.02 7.62 18.66
N GLU A 148 -2.79 7.03 19.84
CA GLU A 148 -2.07 7.59 20.98
C GLU A 148 -0.57 7.25 21.05
N GLU A 149 0.02 6.52 20.09
CA GLU A 149 1.43 6.06 20.18
C GLU A 149 2.34 6.49 19.02
N ASP A 150 1.92 7.45 18.17
CA ASP A 150 2.88 8.18 17.32
C ASP A 150 3.40 9.37 18.13
N PRO A 151 4.71 9.51 18.37
CA PRO A 151 5.29 10.68 19.06
C PRO A 151 4.83 12.04 18.47
N ASN A 152 4.43 12.08 17.19
CA ASN A 152 3.84 13.26 16.56
C ASN A 152 2.34 13.47 16.83
N LEU A 153 1.59 12.41 17.18
CA LEU A 153 0.19 12.48 17.61
C LEU A 153 0.07 12.72 19.12
N VAL A 154 0.92 12.08 19.95
CA VAL A 154 0.93 12.23 21.42
C VAL A 154 1.25 13.69 21.82
N ALA A 155 2.18 14.32 21.10
CA ALA A 155 2.56 15.72 21.35
C ALA A 155 1.44 16.74 21.06
N ALA A 156 0.37 16.34 20.36
CA ALA A 156 -0.78 17.18 20.09
C ALA A 156 -1.86 17.10 21.19
N GLU A 157 -1.99 15.96 21.87
CA GLU A 157 -2.98 15.75 22.95
C GLU A 157 -2.51 16.32 24.29
N GLU A 158 -1.21 16.19 24.64
CA GLU A 158 -0.67 16.75 25.89
C GLU A 158 -0.80 18.29 25.96
N ARG A 159 -0.78 18.96 24.80
CA ARG A 159 -0.93 20.42 24.73
C ARG A 159 -2.38 20.92 24.86
N GLU A 160 -3.37 20.07 24.64
CA GLU A 160 -4.78 20.42 24.85
C GLU A 160 -5.20 20.23 26.32
N LEU A 161 -4.55 19.32 27.06
CA LEU A 161 -4.76 19.16 28.51
C LEU A 161 -4.11 20.27 29.35
N ASP A 162 -2.93 20.76 28.94
CA ASP A 162 -2.22 21.83 29.66
C ASP A 162 -2.77 23.25 29.37
N ALA A 163 -3.68 23.38 28.41
CA ALA A 163 -4.29 24.65 27.99
C ALA A 163 -5.75 24.84 28.46
N ALA A 164 -6.30 23.87 29.21
CA ALA A 164 -7.64 23.89 29.80
C ALA A 164 -7.59 24.08 31.32
#